data_AF-A0A0Q5W4R8-F1
#
_entry.id   AF-A0A0Q5W4R8-F1
#
_cell.length_a   1.000
_cell.length_b   1.000
_cell.length_c   1.000
_cell.angle_alpha   90.00
_cell.angle_beta   90.00
_cell.angle_gamma   90.00
#
_symmetry.space_group_name_H-M   'P 1'
#
loop_
_entity.id
_entity.type
_entity.pdbx_description
1 polymer ?
#
loop_
_entity_poly.entity_id
_entity_poly.type
_entity_poly.pdbx_seq_one_letter_code
_entity_poly.pdbx_strand_id
1 'polypeptide(L)'
;MKFLKTNWQAFVFAAVGFFALYHFYRLLEDGKVTDAGVVFGIAFLSFLYANLSRFKKFSGLGFEAELWEDKQREASDLIDRLKNVVSIYTREIVLSAVKEGRWSDGRSWKEHWKLYDELVSQHDALGQKIDFTALKTEMDAYFLLDMCFAVNDSLRRDIDTARSKALTQISTKYGKYVTTGDERAKLLINLEGVTPYYSVSLELAKHGNIGAHMLEFAENNSHILEAHFGFPVDFNPDVMARLRKVAKLAGNRPVPVTDETLALTRPV
;
A
#
# COMPACT_ATOMS: atom_id res chain seq x y z
N MET A 1 16.94 -32.94 -39.54
CA MET A 1 15.93 -31.95 -39.99
C MET A 1 14.46 -32.29 -39.69
N LYS A 2 14.02 -33.56 -39.63
CA LYS A 2 12.62 -33.91 -39.27
C LYS A 2 12.20 -33.47 -37.85
N PHE A 3 13.11 -33.48 -36.88
CA PHE A 3 12.84 -33.05 -35.50
C PHE A 3 12.53 -31.54 -35.40
N LEU A 4 13.31 -30.70 -36.11
CA LEU A 4 13.11 -29.25 -36.19
C LEU A 4 11.78 -28.86 -36.84
N LYS A 5 11.36 -29.54 -37.92
CA LYS A 5 10.04 -29.30 -38.54
C LYS A 5 8.86 -29.66 -37.62
N THR A 6 9.08 -30.59 -36.69
CA THR A 6 8.00 -31.11 -35.83
C THR A 6 7.86 -30.31 -34.53
N ASN A 7 8.96 -29.75 -34.01
CA ASN A 7 9.03 -29.03 -32.73
C ASN A 7 9.42 -27.56 -32.90
N TRP A 8 9.21 -26.96 -34.07
CA TRP A 8 9.63 -25.59 -34.36
C TRP A 8 9.02 -24.56 -33.40
N GLN A 9 7.79 -24.78 -32.95
CA GLN A 9 7.10 -23.92 -31.97
C GLN A 9 7.85 -23.89 -30.64
N ALA A 10 8.27 -25.05 -30.14
CA ALA A 10 9.06 -25.16 -28.91
C ALA A 10 10.36 -24.37 -29.00
N PHE A 11 11.03 -24.47 -30.15
CA PHE A 11 12.27 -23.76 -30.41
C PHE A 11 12.08 -22.24 -30.47
N VAL A 12 11.01 -21.77 -31.14
CA VAL A 12 10.67 -20.34 -31.21
C VAL A 12 10.34 -19.78 -29.82
N PHE A 13 9.50 -20.47 -29.06
CA PHE A 13 9.16 -20.04 -27.69
C PHE A 13 10.38 -20.08 -26.76
N ALA A 14 11.26 -21.07 -26.87
CA ALA A 14 12.51 -21.08 -26.12
C ALA A 14 13.43 -19.92 -26.50
N ALA A 15 13.57 -19.60 -27.79
CA ALA A 15 14.39 -18.50 -28.28
C ALA A 15 13.86 -17.13 -27.79
N VAL A 16 12.54 -16.92 -27.86
CA VAL A 16 11.88 -15.72 -27.30
C VAL A 16 12.08 -15.65 -25.79
N GLY A 17 11.97 -16.79 -25.09
CA GLY A 17 12.22 -16.88 -23.66
C GLY A 17 13.65 -16.46 -23.27
N PHE A 18 14.66 -16.99 -23.96
CA PHE A 18 16.06 -16.61 -23.74
C PHE A 18 16.34 -15.14 -24.06
N PHE A 19 15.74 -14.62 -25.14
CA PHE A 19 15.87 -13.21 -25.50
C PHE A 19 15.28 -12.29 -24.41
N ALA A 20 14.08 -12.62 -23.91
CA ALA A 20 13.47 -11.89 -22.81
C ALA A 20 14.30 -12.03 -21.52
N LEU A 21 14.84 -13.22 -21.21
CA LEU A 21 15.68 -13.42 -20.03
C LEU A 21 16.97 -12.57 -20.07
N TYR A 22 17.57 -12.42 -21.25
CA TYR A 22 18.72 -11.54 -21.45
C TYR A 22 18.37 -10.07 -21.15
N HIS A 23 17.23 -9.59 -21.66
CA HIS A 23 16.77 -8.23 -21.40
C HIS A 23 16.38 -8.01 -19.94
N PHE A 24 15.85 -9.02 -19.25
CA PHE A 24 15.62 -8.97 -17.81
C PHE A 24 16.90 -8.65 -17.03
N TYR A 25 17.99 -9.39 -17.30
CA TYR A 25 19.27 -9.15 -16.63
C TYR A 25 19.82 -7.74 -16.91
N ARG A 26 19.71 -7.27 -18.15
CA ARG A 26 20.14 -5.91 -18.51
C ARG A 26 19.33 -4.82 -17.80
N LEU A 27 18.01 -4.98 -17.72
CA LEU A 27 17.15 -4.02 -17.01
C LEU A 27 17.41 -4.00 -15.50
N LEU A 28 17.80 -5.14 -14.93
CA LEU A 28 18.26 -5.25 -13.54
C LEU A 28 19.54 -4.45 -13.29
N GLU A 29 20.52 -4.56 -14.20
CA GLU A 29 21.76 -3.77 -14.12
C GLU A 29 21.49 -2.27 -14.22
N ASP A 30 20.50 -1.86 -15.03
CA ASP A 30 20.08 -0.47 -15.18
C ASP A 30 19.19 0.05 -14.01
N GLY A 31 18.95 -0.78 -12.98
CA GLY A 31 18.13 -0.42 -11.82
C GLY A 31 16.62 -0.31 -12.09
N LYS A 32 16.17 -0.73 -13.28
CA LYS A 32 14.76 -0.69 -13.70
C LYS A 32 14.01 -1.95 -13.27
N VAL A 33 13.85 -2.11 -11.96
CA VAL A 33 13.32 -3.33 -11.33
C VAL A 33 11.91 -3.66 -11.84
N THR A 34 11.05 -2.66 -12.02
CA THR A 34 9.67 -2.84 -12.50
C THR A 34 9.62 -3.39 -13.93
N ASP A 35 10.37 -2.78 -14.85
CA ASP A 35 10.47 -3.22 -16.25
C ASP A 35 11.11 -4.62 -16.35
N ALA A 36 12.13 -4.88 -15.53
CA ALA A 36 12.76 -6.18 -15.43
C ALA A 36 11.74 -7.25 -15.02
N GLY A 37 10.89 -6.97 -14.03
CA GLY A 37 9.83 -7.88 -13.59
C GLY A 37 8.87 -8.30 -14.71
N VAL A 38 8.42 -7.34 -15.53
CA VAL A 38 7.53 -7.61 -16.68
C VAL A 38 8.24 -8.50 -17.72
N VAL A 39 9.48 -8.15 -18.07
CA VAL A 39 10.25 -8.90 -19.07
C VAL A 39 10.57 -10.33 -18.61
N PHE A 40 10.83 -10.52 -17.32
CA PHE A 40 10.99 -11.85 -16.74
C PHE A 40 9.70 -12.68 -16.86
N GLY A 41 8.53 -12.08 -16.60
CA GLY A 41 7.24 -12.74 -16.78
C GLY A 41 7.04 -13.26 -18.21
N ILE A 42 7.41 -12.46 -19.21
CA ILE A 42 7.37 -12.85 -20.64
C ILE A 42 8.34 -14.00 -20.91
N ALA A 43 9.57 -13.95 -20.35
CA ALA A 43 10.54 -15.03 -20.48
C ALA A 43 10.00 -16.35 -19.91
N PHE A 44 9.44 -16.30 -18.71
CA PHE A 44 8.87 -17.44 -18.01
C PHE A 44 7.70 -18.07 -18.77
N LEU A 45 6.74 -17.26 -19.23
CA LEU A 45 5.61 -17.74 -20.03
C LEU A 45 6.08 -18.39 -21.35
N SER A 46 7.12 -17.83 -21.97
CA SER A 46 7.69 -18.39 -23.20
C SER A 46 8.29 -19.78 -22.96
N PHE A 47 9.02 -20.00 -21.86
CA PHE A 47 9.50 -21.34 -21.50
C PHE A 47 8.38 -22.33 -21.15
N LEU A 48 7.29 -21.84 -20.57
CA LEU A 48 6.07 -22.61 -20.34
C LEU A 48 5.46 -23.10 -21.66
N TYR A 49 5.24 -22.20 -22.62
CA TYR A 49 4.71 -22.56 -23.94
C TYR A 49 5.65 -23.46 -24.74
N ALA A 50 6.96 -23.31 -24.58
CA ALA A 50 7.93 -24.20 -25.18
C ALA A 50 7.74 -25.66 -24.72
N ASN A 51 7.39 -25.88 -23.44
CA ASN A 51 7.14 -27.20 -22.87
C ASN A 51 5.72 -27.71 -23.10
N LEU A 52 4.71 -26.84 -23.20
CA LEU A 52 3.32 -27.17 -23.52
C LEU A 52 3.17 -27.84 -24.91
N SER A 53 4.08 -27.55 -25.84
CA SER A 53 4.10 -28.18 -27.17
C SER A 53 4.36 -29.70 -27.16
N ARG A 54 4.95 -30.25 -26.07
CA ARG A 54 5.16 -31.70 -25.91
C ARG A 54 3.87 -32.49 -25.63
N PHE A 55 2.78 -31.84 -25.27
CA PHE A 55 1.54 -32.50 -24.86
C PHE A 55 0.65 -32.98 -26.02
N LYS A 56 0.90 -32.55 -27.26
CA LYS A 56 0.01 -32.83 -28.41
C LYS A 56 0.24 -34.18 -29.12
N LYS A 57 1.12 -35.07 -28.61
CA LYS A 57 1.72 -36.15 -29.43
C LYS A 57 1.83 -37.55 -28.84
N PHE A 58 0.94 -37.96 -27.95
CA PHE A 58 0.87 -39.36 -27.51
C PHE A 58 -0.56 -39.90 -27.67
N SER A 59 -0.85 -40.44 -28.85
CA SER A 59 -2.00 -41.33 -29.08
C SER A 59 -1.49 -42.64 -29.63
N GLY A 60 -1.55 -43.70 -28.81
CA GLY A 60 -1.09 -45.03 -29.17
C GLY A 60 -0.94 -45.98 -27.99
N LEU A 61 -2.01 -46.74 -27.72
CA LEU A 61 -2.04 -48.05 -27.04
C LEU A 61 -1.75 -48.07 -25.52
N GLY A 62 -2.81 -48.03 -24.70
CA GLY A 62 -2.87 -48.61 -23.34
C GLY A 62 -2.06 -47.93 -22.22
N PHE A 63 -0.97 -47.26 -22.56
CA PHE A 63 -0.19 -46.35 -21.70
C PHE A 63 -0.88 -44.97 -21.51
N GLU A 64 -1.96 -44.73 -22.24
CA GLU A 64 -2.67 -43.44 -22.31
C GLU A 64 -3.39 -43.09 -21.00
N ALA A 65 -3.86 -44.05 -20.20
CA ALA A 65 -4.58 -43.76 -18.96
C ALA A 65 -3.63 -43.48 -17.78
N GLU A 66 -2.55 -44.26 -17.64
CA GLU A 66 -1.59 -44.15 -16.53
C GLU A 66 -0.74 -42.86 -16.65
N LEU A 67 -0.30 -42.51 -17.86
CA LEU A 67 0.36 -41.22 -18.12
C LEU A 67 -0.60 -40.03 -18.14
N TRP A 68 -1.91 -40.24 -18.29
CA TRP A 68 -2.89 -39.16 -18.28
C TRP A 68 -3.16 -38.63 -16.89
N GLU A 69 -3.29 -39.52 -15.89
CA GLU A 69 -3.38 -39.10 -14.49
C GLU A 69 -2.11 -38.38 -14.04
N ASP A 70 -0.93 -38.95 -14.32
CA ASP A 70 0.34 -38.31 -13.97
C ASP A 70 0.56 -36.97 -14.70
N LYS A 71 0.15 -36.85 -15.97
CA LYS A 71 0.23 -35.58 -16.70
C LYS A 71 -0.81 -34.56 -16.28
N GLN A 72 -2.01 -35.00 -15.90
CA GLN A 72 -3.00 -34.09 -15.32
C GLN A 72 -2.52 -33.55 -13.98
N ARG A 73 -1.91 -34.41 -13.16
CA ARG A 73 -1.29 -34.02 -11.89
C ARG A 73 -0.10 -33.07 -12.11
N GLU A 74 0.79 -33.37 -13.04
CA GLU A 74 1.91 -32.49 -13.40
C GLU A 74 1.42 -31.14 -13.95
N ALA A 75 0.37 -31.13 -14.78
CA ALA A 75 -0.25 -29.91 -15.29
C ALA A 75 -0.96 -29.11 -14.17
N SER A 76 -1.61 -29.78 -13.23
CA SER A 76 -2.21 -29.14 -12.05
C SER A 76 -1.13 -28.50 -11.18
N ASP A 77 -0.05 -29.22 -10.88
CA ASP A 77 1.09 -28.71 -10.13
C ASP A 77 1.72 -27.49 -10.85
N LEU A 78 1.81 -27.53 -12.18
CA LEU A 78 2.32 -26.43 -13.00
C LEU A 78 1.39 -25.20 -12.95
N ILE A 79 0.08 -25.42 -13.02
CA ILE A 79 -0.94 -24.38 -12.91
C ILE A 79 -0.90 -23.73 -11.51
N ASP A 80 -0.76 -24.53 -10.46
CA ASP A 80 -0.69 -24.00 -9.09
C ASP A 80 0.60 -23.23 -8.83
N ARG A 81 1.74 -23.70 -9.37
CA ARG A 81 2.98 -22.91 -9.39
C ARG A 81 2.82 -21.60 -10.16
N LEU A 82 2.12 -21.61 -11.30
CA LEU A 82 1.84 -20.41 -12.07
C LEU A 82 0.96 -19.43 -11.29
N LYS A 83 -0.11 -19.89 -10.64
CA LYS A 83 -0.96 -19.04 -9.77
C LYS A 83 -0.13 -18.35 -8.71
N ASN A 84 0.76 -19.09 -8.03
CA ASN A 84 1.64 -18.52 -7.01
C ASN A 84 2.54 -17.43 -7.59
N VAL A 85 3.23 -17.71 -8.71
CA VAL A 85 4.14 -16.75 -9.34
C VAL A 85 3.41 -15.49 -9.80
N VAL A 86 2.27 -15.63 -10.50
CA VAL A 86 1.54 -14.46 -10.99
C VAL A 86 0.91 -13.67 -9.83
N SER A 87 0.48 -14.32 -8.73
CA SER A 87 0.01 -13.61 -7.53
C SER A 87 1.06 -12.68 -6.93
N ILE A 88 2.34 -13.12 -6.92
CA ILE A 88 3.47 -12.33 -6.45
C ILE A 88 3.68 -11.12 -7.36
N TYR A 89 3.64 -11.31 -8.68
CA TYR A 89 3.77 -10.20 -9.63
C TYR A 89 2.64 -9.19 -9.53
N THR A 90 1.40 -9.65 -9.42
CA THR A 90 0.24 -8.77 -9.24
C THR A 90 0.38 -7.95 -7.97
N ARG A 91 0.81 -8.57 -6.87
CA ARG A 91 1.13 -7.85 -5.63
C ARG A 91 2.20 -6.80 -5.85
N GLU A 92 3.30 -7.16 -6.51
CA GLU A 92 4.43 -6.24 -6.73
C GLU A 92 4.03 -5.05 -7.61
N ILE A 93 3.30 -5.30 -8.71
CA ILE A 93 2.82 -4.26 -9.63
C ILE A 93 1.90 -3.28 -8.89
N VAL A 94 0.93 -3.80 -8.14
CA VAL A 94 -0.05 -2.97 -7.44
C VAL A 94 0.62 -2.17 -6.32
N LEU A 95 1.44 -2.82 -5.49
CA LEU A 95 2.10 -2.15 -4.38
C LEU A 95 3.17 -1.17 -4.84
N SER A 96 3.91 -1.48 -5.90
CA SER A 96 4.84 -0.53 -6.50
C SER A 96 4.08 0.70 -7.01
N ALA A 97 2.96 0.53 -7.72
CA ALA A 97 2.14 1.67 -8.14
C ALA A 97 1.64 2.52 -6.95
N VAL A 98 1.19 1.88 -5.86
CA VAL A 98 0.73 2.60 -4.64
C VAL A 98 1.87 3.34 -3.93
N LYS A 99 3.08 2.79 -3.96
CA LYS A 99 4.26 3.38 -3.31
C LYS A 99 4.93 4.45 -4.17
N GLU A 100 4.89 4.27 -5.49
CA GLU A 100 5.34 5.24 -6.48
C GLU A 100 4.45 6.49 -6.43
N GLY A 101 5.06 7.67 -6.51
CA GLY A 101 4.32 8.93 -6.54
C GLY A 101 3.75 9.42 -5.20
N ARG A 102 4.02 8.75 -4.07
CA ARG A 102 3.65 9.25 -2.72
C ARG A 102 4.31 10.59 -2.34
N TRP A 103 5.32 11.02 -3.10
CA TRP A 103 6.11 12.23 -2.86
C TRP A 103 6.05 13.25 -4.03
N SER A 104 5.21 13.03 -5.05
CA SER A 104 5.11 13.88 -6.25
C SER A 104 3.71 13.76 -6.90
N ASP A 105 3.49 14.35 -8.09
CA ASP A 105 2.28 14.18 -8.93
C ASP A 105 2.13 12.72 -9.43
N GLY A 106 1.91 11.81 -8.49
CA GLY A 106 1.64 10.41 -8.74
C GLY A 106 0.24 10.16 -9.28
N ARG A 107 -0.03 8.90 -9.59
CA ARG A 107 -1.37 8.44 -9.95
C ARG A 107 -2.36 8.65 -8.79
N SER A 108 -3.61 8.89 -9.12
CA SER A 108 -4.66 9.06 -8.12
C SER A 108 -5.03 7.73 -7.48
N TRP A 109 -5.53 7.75 -6.24
CA TRP A 109 -6.06 6.55 -5.57
C TRP A 109 -7.15 5.83 -6.39
N LYS A 110 -7.92 6.57 -7.19
CA LYS A 110 -8.90 5.99 -8.12
C LYS A 110 -8.24 5.08 -9.15
N GLU A 111 -7.08 5.48 -9.68
CA GLU A 111 -6.32 4.70 -10.66
C GLU A 111 -5.64 3.49 -10.00
N HIS A 112 -5.18 3.60 -8.75
CA HIS A 112 -4.63 2.46 -8.01
C HIS A 112 -5.67 1.38 -7.76
N TRP A 113 -6.87 1.76 -7.32
CA TRP A 113 -7.97 0.81 -7.12
C TRP A 113 -8.45 0.20 -8.44
N LYS A 114 -8.53 1.01 -9.50
CA LYS A 114 -8.84 0.50 -10.83
C LYS A 114 -7.81 -0.54 -11.31
N LEU A 115 -6.52 -0.30 -11.12
CA LEU A 115 -5.46 -1.25 -11.46
C LEU A 115 -5.61 -2.57 -10.68
N TYR A 116 -5.91 -2.49 -9.38
CA TYR A 116 -6.18 -3.65 -8.55
C TYR A 116 -7.38 -4.45 -9.08
N ASP A 117 -8.52 -3.80 -9.31
CA ASP A 117 -9.75 -4.45 -9.78
C ASP A 117 -9.55 -5.09 -11.17
N GLU A 118 -8.86 -4.39 -12.08
CA GLU A 118 -8.52 -4.92 -13.40
C GLU A 118 -7.67 -6.20 -13.29
N LEU A 119 -6.60 -6.19 -12.48
CA LEU A 119 -5.74 -7.37 -12.30
C LEU A 119 -6.48 -8.54 -11.64
N VAL A 120 -7.27 -8.29 -10.60
CA VAL A 120 -8.11 -9.32 -9.96
C VAL A 120 -9.08 -9.93 -10.97
N SER A 121 -9.77 -9.09 -11.75
CA SER A 121 -10.73 -9.56 -12.76
C SER A 121 -10.08 -10.40 -13.87
N GLN A 122 -8.84 -10.08 -14.28
CA GLN A 122 -8.10 -10.86 -15.27
C GLN A 122 -7.72 -12.24 -14.72
N HIS A 123 -7.32 -12.31 -13.45
CA HIS A 123 -7.05 -13.59 -12.78
C HIS A 123 -8.30 -14.47 -12.71
N ASP A 124 -9.44 -13.90 -12.32
CA ASP A 124 -10.71 -14.63 -12.26
C ASP A 124 -11.15 -15.10 -13.65
N ALA A 125 -11.03 -14.25 -14.68
CA ALA A 125 -11.34 -14.59 -16.06
C ALA A 125 -10.48 -15.74 -16.61
N LEU A 126 -9.22 -15.84 -16.13
CA LEU A 126 -8.30 -16.94 -16.45
C LEU A 126 -8.55 -18.20 -15.59
N GLY A 127 -9.58 -18.20 -14.74
CA GLY A 127 -9.90 -19.31 -13.83
C GLY A 127 -8.91 -19.46 -12.68
N GLN A 128 -8.05 -18.46 -12.46
CA GLN A 128 -7.07 -18.45 -11.38
C GLN A 128 -7.73 -17.90 -10.11
N LYS A 129 -8.31 -18.78 -9.30
CA LYS A 129 -8.87 -18.45 -7.98
C LYS A 129 -7.75 -18.13 -6.98
N ILE A 130 -7.19 -16.93 -7.06
CA ILE A 130 -6.13 -16.43 -6.17
C ILE A 130 -6.77 -15.56 -5.09
N ASP A 131 -6.36 -15.76 -3.83
CA ASP A 131 -6.79 -14.92 -2.72
C ASP A 131 -5.95 -13.63 -2.65
N PHE A 132 -6.55 -12.51 -3.02
CA PHE A 132 -5.93 -11.17 -2.94
C PHE A 132 -6.24 -10.41 -1.64
N THR A 133 -6.80 -11.05 -0.62
CA THR A 133 -7.18 -10.41 0.65
C THR A 133 -5.99 -9.73 1.33
N ALA A 134 -4.82 -10.36 1.33
CA ALA A 134 -3.60 -9.79 1.91
C ALA A 134 -3.14 -8.53 1.16
N LEU A 135 -3.22 -8.55 -0.18
CA LEU A 135 -2.90 -7.39 -1.01
C LEU A 135 -3.89 -6.24 -0.75
N LYS A 136 -5.18 -6.53 -0.73
CA LYS A 136 -6.23 -5.55 -0.41
C LYS A 136 -6.01 -4.90 0.96
N THR A 137 -5.66 -5.71 1.96
CA THR A 137 -5.37 -5.23 3.32
C THR A 137 -4.17 -4.28 3.35
N GLU A 138 -3.11 -4.58 2.58
CA GLU A 138 -1.94 -3.71 2.49
C GLU A 138 -2.25 -2.41 1.74
N MET A 139 -3.02 -2.46 0.66
CA MET A 139 -3.51 -1.25 -0.03
C MET A 139 -4.38 -0.39 0.88
N ASP A 140 -5.28 -1.00 1.65
CA ASP A 140 -6.13 -0.29 2.62
C ASP A 140 -5.32 0.43 3.68
N ALA A 141 -4.22 -0.16 4.15
CA ALA A 141 -3.32 0.49 5.09
C ALA A 141 -2.70 1.76 4.50
N TYR A 142 -2.20 1.71 3.26
CA TYR A 142 -1.68 2.89 2.57
C TYR A 142 -2.78 3.93 2.29
N PHE A 143 -3.98 3.48 1.96
CA PHE A 143 -5.10 4.38 1.69
C PHE A 143 -5.51 5.16 2.93
N LEU A 144 -5.66 4.47 4.07
CA LEU A 144 -5.95 5.09 5.36
C LEU A 144 -4.81 6.02 5.81
N LEU A 145 -3.56 5.62 5.57
CA LEU A 145 -2.38 6.43 5.87
C LEU A 145 -2.44 7.79 5.14
N ASP A 146 -2.79 7.79 3.86
CA ASP A 146 -2.88 9.02 3.06
C ASP A 146 -4.06 9.89 3.46
N MET A 147 -5.18 9.29 3.87
CA MET A 147 -6.30 10.05 4.44
C MET A 147 -5.90 10.83 5.69
N CYS A 148 -5.08 10.21 6.54
CA CYS A 148 -4.51 10.84 7.74
C CYS A 148 -3.49 11.92 7.42
N PHE A 149 -2.59 11.70 6.45
CA PHE A 149 -1.63 12.71 6.02
C PHE A 149 -2.32 13.99 5.53
N ALA A 150 -3.41 13.84 4.76
CA ALA A 150 -4.14 14.97 4.19
C ALA A 150 -4.78 15.93 5.20
N VAL A 151 -4.89 15.54 6.47
CA VAL A 151 -5.38 16.40 7.56
C VAL A 151 -4.32 16.76 8.61
N ASN A 152 -3.16 16.10 8.57
CA ASN A 152 -2.12 16.22 9.59
C ASN A 152 -1.57 17.66 9.72
N ASP A 153 -1.40 18.36 8.59
CA ASP A 153 -0.87 19.73 8.59
C ASP A 153 -1.86 20.74 9.19
N SER A 154 -3.16 20.55 8.98
CA SER A 154 -4.17 21.39 9.63
C SER A 154 -4.17 21.15 11.13
N LEU A 155 -4.17 19.87 11.55
CA LEU A 155 -4.15 19.51 12.97
C LEU A 155 -2.92 20.10 13.69
N ARG A 156 -1.74 20.01 13.05
CA ARG A 156 -0.50 20.60 13.55
C ARG A 156 -0.61 22.12 13.70
N ARG A 157 -1.14 22.83 12.69
CA ARG A 157 -1.28 24.29 12.73
C ARG A 157 -2.17 24.76 13.88
N ASP A 158 -3.26 24.04 14.15
CA ASP A 158 -4.20 24.37 15.23
C ASP A 158 -3.49 24.21 16.60
N ILE A 159 -2.73 23.12 16.79
CA ILE A 159 -1.93 22.87 17.99
C ILE A 159 -0.82 23.93 18.15
N ASP A 160 -0.08 24.24 17.09
CA ASP A 160 1.00 25.24 17.12
C ASP A 160 0.47 26.64 17.48
N THR A 161 -0.73 26.98 17.00
CA THR A 161 -1.42 28.24 17.34
C THR A 161 -1.78 28.28 18.82
N ALA A 162 -2.36 27.20 19.35
CA ALA A 162 -2.70 27.10 20.77
C ALA A 162 -1.46 27.12 21.67
N ARG A 163 -0.37 26.44 21.28
CA ARG A 163 0.94 26.49 21.96
C ARG A 163 1.49 27.92 21.98
N SER A 164 1.43 28.63 20.87
CA SER A 164 1.88 30.02 20.77
C SER A 164 1.11 30.93 21.71
N LYS A 165 -0.22 30.75 21.81
CA LYS A 165 -1.08 31.47 22.77
C LYS A 165 -0.68 31.18 24.23
N ALA A 166 -0.41 29.92 24.56
CA ALA A 166 0.06 29.52 25.90
C ALA A 166 1.42 30.18 26.23
N LEU A 167 2.36 30.20 25.28
CA LEU A 167 3.65 30.90 25.44
C LEU A 167 3.47 32.39 25.69
N THR A 168 2.59 33.05 24.92
CA THR A 168 2.25 34.47 25.15
C THR A 168 1.71 34.67 26.56
N GLN A 169 0.76 33.86 27.02
CA GLN A 169 0.19 33.94 28.37
C GLN A 169 1.26 33.79 29.46
N ILE A 170 2.18 32.82 29.33
CA ILE A 170 3.31 32.64 30.25
C ILE A 170 4.17 33.91 30.26
N SER A 171 4.54 34.43 29.07
CA SER A 171 5.41 35.60 28.96
C SER A 171 4.78 36.87 29.53
N THR A 172 3.47 37.06 29.35
CA THR A 172 2.74 38.22 29.88
C THR A 172 2.64 38.15 31.40
N LYS A 173 2.39 36.96 31.96
CA LYS A 173 2.24 36.78 33.42
C LYS A 173 3.54 36.95 34.20
N TYR A 174 4.66 36.41 33.70
CA TYR A 174 5.93 36.37 34.43
C TYR A 174 6.99 37.36 33.94
N GLY A 175 6.71 38.10 32.85
CA GLY A 175 7.64 39.06 32.25
C GLY A 175 8.96 38.44 31.77
N LYS A 176 9.90 39.30 31.39
CA LYS A 176 11.24 38.89 30.89
C LYS A 176 12.24 38.60 32.03
N TYR A 177 11.98 39.14 33.23
CA TYR A 177 12.89 39.10 34.39
C TYR A 177 12.31 38.20 35.48
N VAL A 178 12.94 37.04 35.67
CA VAL A 178 12.48 35.96 36.55
C VAL A 178 12.65 36.37 38.02
N THR A 179 11.54 36.50 38.75
CA THR A 179 11.55 36.61 40.23
C THR A 179 10.91 35.40 40.92
N THR A 180 10.17 34.55 40.19
CA THR A 180 9.60 33.28 40.67
C THR A 180 9.87 32.16 39.67
N GLY A 181 11.00 31.45 39.82
CA GLY A 181 11.45 30.41 38.89
C GLY A 181 10.55 29.17 38.81
N ASP A 182 9.93 28.79 39.93
CA ASP A 182 9.29 27.47 40.06
C ASP A 182 7.96 27.36 39.30
N GLU A 183 7.10 28.38 39.34
CA GLU A 183 5.81 28.34 38.63
C GLU A 183 5.96 28.44 37.12
N ARG A 184 6.85 29.33 36.65
CA ARG A 184 7.15 29.47 35.23
C ARG A 184 7.74 28.18 34.66
N ALA A 185 8.65 27.55 35.38
CA ALA A 185 9.23 26.26 34.99
C ALA A 185 8.15 25.17 34.88
N LYS A 186 7.23 25.06 35.85
CA LYS A 186 6.11 24.11 35.79
C LYS A 186 5.23 24.30 34.56
N LEU A 187 4.88 25.54 34.23
CA LEU A 187 4.06 25.82 33.03
C LEU A 187 4.80 25.50 31.73
N LEU A 188 6.11 25.73 31.66
CA LEU A 188 6.91 25.35 30.49
C LEU A 188 6.99 23.83 30.34
N ILE A 189 7.18 23.09 31.43
CA ILE A 189 7.15 21.61 31.42
C ILE A 189 5.78 21.10 30.95
N ASN A 190 4.68 21.67 31.46
CA ASN A 190 3.34 21.29 31.00
C ASN A 190 3.14 21.58 29.50
N LEU A 191 3.68 22.70 29.02
CA LEU A 191 3.65 23.02 27.60
C LEU A 191 4.52 22.08 26.76
N GLU A 192 5.66 21.61 27.26
CA GLU A 192 6.47 20.58 26.58
C GLU A 192 5.69 19.28 26.37
N GLY A 193 4.72 18.97 27.24
CA GLY A 193 3.79 17.86 27.07
C GLY A 193 2.81 18.01 25.88
N VAL A 194 2.62 19.21 25.35
CA VAL A 194 1.76 19.47 24.18
C VAL A 194 2.56 19.22 22.89
N THR A 195 2.63 17.99 22.41
CA THR A 195 3.42 17.67 21.21
C THR A 195 2.78 18.23 19.93
N PRO A 196 3.46 19.10 19.14
CA PRO A 196 2.87 19.70 17.94
C PRO A 196 2.81 18.74 16.74
N TYR A 197 3.52 17.62 16.81
CA TYR A 197 3.68 16.70 15.70
C TYR A 197 3.19 15.31 16.08
N TYR A 198 2.26 14.80 15.29
CA TYR A 198 1.89 13.39 15.30
C TYR A 198 2.70 12.65 14.23
N SER A 199 3.42 11.60 14.64
CA SER A 199 4.11 10.73 13.69
C SER A 199 3.12 9.74 13.11
N VAL A 200 2.63 10.05 11.92
CA VAL A 200 1.75 9.18 11.14
C VAL A 200 2.56 7.91 10.76
N SER A 201 2.16 6.75 11.28
CA SER A 201 2.89 5.48 11.10
C SER A 201 2.13 4.49 10.23
N LEU A 202 2.81 3.94 9.21
CA LEU A 202 2.27 2.85 8.39
C LEU A 202 1.94 1.61 9.23
N GLU A 203 2.69 1.33 10.29
CA GLU A 203 2.43 0.18 11.15
C GLU A 203 1.11 0.32 11.92
N LEU A 204 0.78 1.54 12.37
CA LEU A 204 -0.54 1.83 12.94
C LEU A 204 -1.64 1.73 11.89
N ALA A 205 -1.36 2.14 10.66
CA ALA A 205 -2.31 1.96 9.56
C ALA A 205 -2.45 0.50 9.12
N LYS A 206 -1.45 -0.37 9.30
CA LYS A 206 -1.53 -1.80 9.00
C LYS A 206 -2.27 -2.58 10.07
N HIS A 207 -1.93 -2.36 11.33
CA HIS A 207 -2.32 -3.24 12.44
C HIS A 207 -3.29 -2.60 13.43
N GLY A 208 -3.57 -1.30 13.31
CA GLY A 208 -4.41 -0.58 14.25
C GLY A 208 -5.41 0.36 13.58
N ASN A 209 -5.87 1.32 14.39
CA ASN A 209 -6.80 2.35 13.99
C ASN A 209 -6.10 3.71 14.02
N ILE A 210 -5.37 4.03 12.96
CA ILE A 210 -4.61 5.28 12.85
C ILE A 210 -5.47 6.53 13.04
N GLY A 211 -6.72 6.52 12.55
CA GLY A 211 -7.66 7.63 12.75
C GLY A 211 -8.02 7.82 14.23
N ALA A 212 -8.26 6.74 14.97
CA ALA A 212 -8.54 6.80 16.41
C ALA A 212 -7.33 7.31 17.21
N HIS A 213 -6.11 6.88 16.88
CA HIS A 213 -4.91 7.39 17.55
C HIS A 213 -4.66 8.88 17.27
N MET A 214 -4.95 9.37 16.05
CA MET A 214 -4.87 10.80 15.76
C MET A 214 -5.93 11.61 16.51
N LEU A 215 -7.14 11.08 16.70
CA LEU A 215 -8.17 11.71 17.53
C LEU A 215 -7.74 11.77 19.00
N GLU A 216 -7.25 10.67 19.56
CA GLU A 216 -6.73 10.61 20.92
C GLU A 216 -5.58 11.60 21.12
N PHE A 217 -4.67 11.69 20.15
CA PHE A 217 -3.60 12.68 20.15
C PHE A 217 -4.14 14.12 20.19
N ALA A 218 -5.15 14.44 19.37
CA ALA A 218 -5.77 15.76 19.34
C ALA A 218 -6.44 16.09 20.68
N GLU A 219 -7.21 15.14 21.21
CA GLU A 219 -7.91 15.25 22.49
C GLU A 219 -6.94 15.43 23.66
N ASN A 220 -5.86 14.65 23.70
CA ASN A 220 -4.81 14.78 24.73
C ASN A 220 -4.15 16.16 24.72
N ASN A 221 -3.78 16.68 23.55
CA ASN A 221 -3.21 18.03 23.45
C ASN A 221 -4.19 19.11 23.92
N SER A 222 -5.48 18.97 23.54
CA SER A 222 -6.53 19.88 23.97
C SER A 222 -6.74 19.85 25.48
N HIS A 223 -6.79 18.66 26.07
CA HIS A 223 -6.96 18.47 27.50
C HIS A 223 -5.78 19.06 28.32
N ILE A 224 -4.53 18.86 27.88
CA ILE A 224 -3.35 19.45 28.54
C ILE A 224 -3.43 20.98 28.51
N LEU A 225 -3.82 21.57 27.38
CA LEU A 225 -3.96 23.02 27.24
C LEU A 225 -5.10 23.57 28.11
N GLU A 226 -6.25 22.89 28.13
CA GLU A 226 -7.39 23.30 28.94
C GLU A 226 -7.06 23.22 30.43
N ALA A 227 -6.47 22.11 30.88
CA ALA A 227 -6.14 21.87 32.29
C ALA A 227 -5.10 22.86 32.85
N HIS A 228 -4.11 23.26 32.06
CA HIS A 228 -2.99 24.08 32.54
C HIS A 228 -3.05 25.55 32.13
N PHE A 229 -3.76 25.88 31.06
CA PHE A 229 -3.82 27.23 30.49
C PHE A 229 -5.24 27.79 30.40
N GLY A 230 -6.26 26.97 30.67
CA GLY A 230 -7.66 27.39 30.75
C GLY A 230 -8.34 27.58 29.39
N PHE A 231 -7.78 27.00 28.32
CA PHE A 231 -8.41 26.98 27.01
C PHE A 231 -8.07 25.70 26.24
N PRO A 232 -9.01 25.11 25.49
CA PRO A 232 -8.75 23.97 24.63
C PRO A 232 -8.08 24.38 23.30
N VAL A 233 -7.67 23.39 22.49
CA VAL A 233 -7.31 23.63 21.09
C VAL A 233 -8.59 23.82 20.27
N ASP A 234 -8.64 24.89 19.48
CA ASP A 234 -9.75 25.16 18.55
C ASP A 234 -9.50 24.44 17.22
N PHE A 235 -9.80 23.15 17.20
CA PHE A 235 -9.62 22.33 16.00
C PHE A 235 -10.65 22.64 14.92
N ASN A 236 -10.21 22.65 13.66
CA ASN A 236 -11.14 22.71 12.54
C ASN A 236 -12.18 21.55 12.61
N PRO A 237 -13.50 21.85 12.66
CA PRO A 237 -14.53 20.83 12.82
C PRO A 237 -14.59 19.85 11.64
N ASP A 238 -14.27 20.28 10.43
CA ASP A 238 -14.26 19.42 9.23
C ASP A 238 -13.09 18.42 9.29
N VAL A 239 -11.93 18.86 9.79
CA VAL A 239 -10.77 18.00 10.03
C VAL A 239 -11.11 16.92 11.06
N MET A 240 -11.73 17.30 12.18
CA MET A 240 -12.14 16.34 13.22
C MET A 240 -13.23 15.39 12.74
N ALA A 241 -14.19 15.87 11.97
CA ALA A 241 -15.21 15.02 11.34
C ALA A 241 -14.58 14.00 10.38
N ARG A 242 -13.60 14.44 9.57
CA ARG A 242 -12.84 13.57 8.68
C ARG A 242 -12.04 12.52 9.43
N LEU A 243 -11.32 12.88 10.48
CA LEU A 243 -10.60 11.90 11.32
C LEU A 243 -11.54 10.85 11.93
N ARG A 244 -12.72 11.25 12.40
CA ARG A 244 -13.75 10.30 12.88
C ARG A 244 -14.23 9.35 11.78
N LYS A 245 -14.41 9.84 10.55
CA LYS A 245 -14.72 8.98 9.40
C LYS A 245 -13.59 7.99 9.13
N VAL A 246 -12.33 8.45 9.08
CA VAL A 246 -11.16 7.58 8.88
C VAL A 246 -11.06 6.53 10.00
N ALA A 247 -11.30 6.92 11.26
CA ALA A 247 -11.29 6.00 12.39
C ALA A 247 -12.37 4.91 12.24
N LYS A 248 -13.57 5.28 11.81
CA LYS A 248 -14.64 4.33 11.53
C LYS A 248 -14.27 3.38 10.38
N LEU A 249 -13.66 3.88 9.30
CA LEU A 249 -13.21 3.04 8.18
C LEU A 249 -12.13 2.06 8.61
N ALA A 250 -11.13 2.51 9.37
CA ALA A 250 -10.04 1.69 9.85
C ALA A 250 -10.52 0.54 10.78
N GLY A 251 -11.59 0.76 11.55
CA GLY A 251 -12.23 -0.26 12.38
C GLY A 251 -13.15 -1.23 11.64
N ASN A 252 -13.56 -0.92 10.41
CA ASN A 252 -14.49 -1.71 9.61
C ASN A 252 -13.87 -2.16 8.28
N ARG A 253 -12.68 -2.78 8.34
CA ARG A 253 -12.01 -3.30 7.14
C ARG A 253 -12.74 -4.52 6.56
N PRO A 254 -12.65 -4.77 5.23
CA PRO A 254 -11.91 -3.98 4.23
C PRO A 254 -12.54 -2.62 3.94
N VAL A 255 -11.72 -1.63 3.60
CA VAL A 255 -12.19 -0.25 3.37
C VAL A 255 -13.01 -0.20 2.07
N PRO A 256 -14.25 0.31 2.10
CA PRO A 256 -15.04 0.49 0.89
C PRO A 256 -14.46 1.61 0.02
N VAL A 257 -14.30 1.34 -1.27
CA VAL A 257 -13.79 2.29 -2.26
C VAL A 257 -14.98 2.97 -2.93
N THR A 258 -15.20 4.24 -2.60
CA THR A 258 -16.31 5.07 -3.08
C THR A 258 -15.77 6.46 -3.40
N ASP A 259 -16.50 7.27 -4.16
CA ASP A 259 -16.10 8.67 -4.40
C ASP A 259 -15.98 9.47 -3.10
N GLU A 260 -16.81 9.17 -2.09
CA GLU A 260 -16.70 9.77 -0.75
C GLU A 260 -15.38 9.40 -0.09
N THR A 261 -15.01 8.11 -0.05
CA THR A 261 -13.75 7.67 0.60
C THR A 261 -12.52 8.14 -0.18
N LEU A 262 -12.60 8.24 -1.50
CA LEU A 262 -11.53 8.82 -2.32
C LEU A 262 -11.34 10.32 -2.08
N ALA A 263 -12.41 11.07 -1.81
CA ALA A 263 -12.30 12.48 -1.46
C ALA A 263 -11.54 12.69 -0.14
N LEU A 264 -11.56 11.70 0.77
CA LEU A 264 -10.84 11.74 2.05
C LEU A 264 -9.32 11.60 1.92
N THR A 265 -8.72 11.53 0.73
CA THR A 265 -7.26 11.61 0.56
C THR A 265 -6.78 12.97 0.06
N ARG A 266 -7.69 13.91 -0.22
CA ARG A 266 -7.33 15.24 -0.73
C ARG A 266 -6.98 16.20 0.42
N PRO A 267 -5.96 17.05 0.32
CA PRO A 267 -5.64 18.00 1.39
C PRO A 267 -6.84 18.88 1.76
N VAL A 268 -6.95 19.23 3.05
CA VAL A 268 -7.91 20.23 3.57
C VAL A 268 -7.24 21.60 3.65
#